data_AF-A0A838JQQ3-F1
#
_entry.id   AF-A0A838JQQ3-F1
#
_cell.length_a   1.000
_cell.length_b   1.000
_cell.length_c   1.000
_cell.angle_alpha   90.00
_cell.angle_beta   90.00
_cell.angle_gamma   90.00
#
_symmetry.space_group_name_H-M   'P 1'
#
loop_
_entity.id
_entity.type
_entity.pdbx_description
1 polymer ?
#
loop_
_entity_poly.entity_id
_entity_poly.type
_entity_poly.pdbx_seq_one_letter_code
_entity_poly.pdbx_strand_id
1 'polypeptide(L)' 'PGRIGLAAGITMGLSIGLGGIGAPLLGLVADSAGLSFTMMIIASLPILGFLLALTLPRRTRASA' A
#
# COMPACT_ATOMS: atom_id res chain seq x y z
N PRO A 1 -9.23 13.58 16.69
CA PRO A 1 -8.78 14.89 16.14
C PRO A 1 -7.65 15.45 17.01
N GLY A 2 -6.47 15.71 16.45
CA GLY A 2 -5.29 16.22 17.21
C GLY A 2 -3.97 15.49 16.96
N ARG A 3 -3.97 14.38 16.20
CA ARG A 3 -2.75 13.61 15.85
C ARG A 3 -2.52 13.52 14.33
N ILE A 4 -2.91 14.56 13.60
CA ILE A 4 -2.83 14.60 12.14
C ILE A 4 -1.38 14.46 11.66
N GLY A 5 -0.42 15.09 12.35
CA GLY A 5 1.01 14.97 12.04
C GLY A 5 1.54 13.54 12.22
N LEU A 6 1.15 12.84 13.29
CA LEU A 6 1.53 11.44 13.49
C LEU A 6 0.90 10.54 12.43
N ALA A 7 -0.39 10.71 12.15
CA ALA A 7 -1.10 9.94 11.13
C ALA A 7 -0.49 10.13 9.72
N ALA A 8 -0.21 11.38 9.33
CA ALA A 8 0.46 11.68 8.07
C ALA A 8 1.89 11.12 8.03
N GLY A 9 2.63 11.22 9.14
CA GLY A 9 3.98 10.70 9.27
C GLY A 9 4.05 9.18 9.11
N ILE A 10 3.17 8.42 9.76
CA ILE A 10 3.14 6.95 9.61
C ILE A 10 2.73 6.54 8.19
N THR A 11 1.76 7.23 7.57
CA THR A 11 1.33 6.91 6.22
C THR A 11 2.44 7.17 5.22
N MET A 12 3.08 8.35 5.26
CA MET A 12 4.18 8.64 4.34
C MET A 12 5.41 7.79 4.60
N GLY A 13 5.81 7.62 5.86
CA GLY A 13 6.97 6.79 6.21
C GLY A 13 6.81 5.35 5.73
N LEU A 14 5.63 4.75 5.94
CA LEU A 14 5.33 3.40 5.47
C LEU A 14 5.30 3.33 3.93
N SER A 15 4.66 4.31 3.27
CA SER A 15 4.56 4.31 1.80
C SER A 15 5.94 4.43 1.15
N ILE A 16 6.81 5.29 1.68
CA ILE A 16 8.18 5.48 1.18
C ILE A 16 9.04 4.24 1.48
N GLY A 17 8.94 3.68 2.69
CA GLY A 17 9.70 2.47 3.07
C GLY A 17 9.32 1.26 2.22
N LEU A 18 8.02 1.03 2.02
CA LEU A 18 7.53 -0.04 1.13
C LEU A 18 7.93 0.20 -0.33
N GLY A 19 7.90 1.45 -0.80
CA GLY A 19 8.37 1.77 -2.15
C GLY A 19 9.88 1.55 -2.32
N GLY A 20 10.68 2.00 -1.35
CA GLY A 20 12.15 1.92 -1.40
C GLY A 20 12.68 0.49 -1.34
N ILE A 21 12.08 -0.38 -0.53
CA ILE A 21 12.46 -1.81 -0.46
C ILE A 21 11.72 -2.63 -1.52
N GLY A 22 10.45 -2.31 -1.81
CA GLY A 22 9.63 -3.06 -2.76
C GLY A 22 10.10 -2.93 -4.20
N ALA A 23 10.59 -1.75 -4.62
CA ALA A 23 11.08 -1.54 -5.98
C ALA A 23 12.25 -2.47 -6.37
N PRO A 24 13.36 -2.57 -5.61
CA PRO A 24 14.44 -3.50 -5.96
C PRO A 24 14.01 -4.97 -5.85
N LEU A 25 13.14 -5.33 -4.89
CA LEU A 25 12.62 -6.70 -4.80
C LEU A 25 11.79 -7.09 -6.03
N LEU A 26 10.89 -6.21 -6.49
CA LEU A 26 10.12 -6.42 -7.72
C LEU A 26 11.03 -6.39 -8.96
N GLY A 27 12.11 -5.62 -8.93
CA GLY A 27 13.16 -5.64 -9.96
C GLY A 27 13.80 -7.01 -10.10
N LEU A 28 14.20 -7.65 -8.98
CA LEU A 28 14.73 -9.02 -8.99
C LEU A 28 13.72 -10.04 -9.53
N VAL A 29 12.43 -9.85 -9.23
CA VAL A 29 11.36 -10.67 -9.81
C VAL A 29 11.22 -10.42 -11.31
N ALA A 30 11.35 -9.18 -11.77
CA ALA A 30 11.33 -8.86 -13.19
C ALA A 30 12.52 -9.46 -13.95
N ASP A 31 13.70 -9.50 -13.33
CA ASP A 31 14.90 -10.08 -13.93
C ASP A 31 14.80 -11.61 -14.09
N SER A 32 14.07 -12.28 -13.18
CA SER A 32 13.93 -13.75 -13.18
C SER A 32 12.68 -14.26 -13.89
N ALA A 33 11.53 -13.61 -13.71
CA ALA A 33 10.23 -14.02 -14.25
C ALA A 33 9.73 -13.15 -15.41
N GLY A 34 10.47 -12.08 -15.76
CA GLY A 34 10.16 -11.17 -16.85
C GLY A 34 9.24 -10.01 -16.46
N LEU A 35 9.30 -8.94 -17.25
CA LEU A 35 8.58 -7.69 -16.99
C LEU A 35 7.05 -7.87 -16.99
N SER A 36 6.50 -8.66 -17.93
CA SER A 36 5.05 -8.88 -18.03
C SER A 36 4.46 -9.50 -16.77
N PHE A 37 5.17 -10.46 -16.16
CA PHE A 37 4.72 -11.12 -14.94
C PHE A 37 4.76 -10.15 -13.75
N THR A 38 5.84 -9.39 -13.60
CA THR A 38 5.95 -8.36 -12.54
C THR A 38 4.88 -7.29 -12.68
N MET A 39 4.54 -6.86 -13.90
CA MET A 39 3.46 -5.91 -14.13
C MET A 39 2.09 -6.47 -13.77
N MET A 40 1.82 -7.76 -14.02
CA MET A 40 0.60 -8.41 -13.52
C MET A 40 0.55 -8.43 -11.98
N ILE A 41 1.67 -8.68 -11.31
CA ILE A 41 1.76 -8.62 -9.84
C ILE A 41 1.39 -7.21 -9.37
N ILE A 42 2.04 -6.17 -9.90
CA ILE A 42 1.78 -4.77 -9.52
C ILE A 42 0.32 -4.38 -9.78
N ALA A 43 -0.24 -4.79 -10.93
CA ALA A 43 -1.64 -4.55 -11.26
C ALA A 43 -2.63 -5.21 -10.28
N SER A 44 -2.22 -6.29 -9.60
CA SER A 44 -3.04 -7.00 -8.61
C SER A 44 -2.96 -6.40 -7.19
N LEU A 45 -1.92 -5.63 -6.85
CA LEU A 45 -1.76 -5.01 -5.52
C LEU A 45 -2.96 -4.17 -5.04
N PRO A 46 -3.64 -3.37 -5.89
CA PRO A 46 -4.84 -2.63 -5.49
C PRO A 46 -5.97 -3.52 -4.99
N ILE A 47 -6.08 -4.75 -5.49
CA ILE A 47 -7.10 -5.72 -5.03
C ILE A 47 -6.81 -6.11 -3.58
N LEU A 48 -5.54 -6.35 -3.24
CA LEU A 48 -5.11 -6.61 -1.87
C LEU A 48 -5.41 -5.41 -0.96
N GLY A 49 -5.13 -4.20 -1.43
CA GLY A 49 -5.47 -2.96 -0.73
C GLY A 49 -6.98 -2.80 -0.51
N PHE A 50 -7.80 -3.17 -1.50
CA PHE A 50 -9.26 -3.16 -1.39
C PHE A 50 -9.76 -4.16 -0.35
N LEU A 51 -9.23 -5.39 -0.35
CA LEU A 51 -9.57 -6.40 0.65
C LEU A 51 -9.21 -5.94 2.07
N LEU A 52 -8.05 -5.32 2.24
CA LEU A 52 -7.65 -4.71 3.52
C LEU A 52 -8.59 -3.56 3.92
N ALA A 53 -8.98 -2.71 2.98
CA ALA A 53 -9.92 -1.62 3.23
C ALA A 53 -11.30 -2.11 3.70
N LEU A 54 -11.76 -3.29 3.28
CA LEU A 54 -13.02 -3.88 3.76
C LEU A 54 -12.97 -4.28 5.24
N THR A 55 -11.78 -4.54 5.78
CA THR A 55 -11.62 -4.87 7.21
C THR A 55 -11.69 -3.64 8.12
N LEU A 56 -11.68 -2.42 7.55
CA LEU A 56 -11.78 -1.21 8.35
C LEU A 56 -13.19 -1.10 8.97
N PRO A 57 -13.28 -0.87 10.29
CA PRO A 57 -14.56 -0.63 10.94
C PRO A 57 -15.19 0.65 10.39
N ARG A 58 -16.48 0.57 9.99
CA ARG A 58 -17.25 1.75 9.58
C ARG A 58 -17.32 2.72 10.77
N ARG A 59 -16.72 3.90 10.61
CA ARG A 59 -17.02 5.03 11.49
C ARG A 59 -18.44 5.49 11.20
N THR A 60 -19.40 5.12 12.05
CA THR A 60 -20.68 5.81 12.15
C THR A 60 -20.36 7.27 12.44
N ARG A 61 -20.72 8.18 11.52
CA ARG A 61 -20.63 9.62 11.79
C ARG A 61 -21.42 9.90 13.07
N ALA A 62 -20.74 10.22 14.16
CA ALA A 62 -21.38 10.97 15.23
C ALA A 62 -21.80 12.30 14.60
N SER A 63 -23.11 12.49 14.48
CA SER A 63 -23.73 13.72 14.01
C SER A 63 -23.19 14.92 14.79
N ALA A 64 -23.14 16.04 14.07
CA ALA A 64 -22.69 17.36 14.48
C ALA A 64 -23.23 17.82 15.85
#